data_AF-A0A847Y223-F1
#
_entry.id   AF-A0A847Y223-F1
#
_cell.length_a   1.000
_cell.length_b   1.000
_cell.length_c   1.000
_cell.angle_alpha   90.00
_cell.angle_beta   90.00
_cell.angle_gamma   90.00
#
_symmetry.space_group_name_H-M   'P 1'
#
loop_
_entity.id
_entity.type
_entity.pdbx_description
1 polymer ?
#
loop_
_entity_poly.entity_id
_entity_poly.type
_entity_poly.pdbx_seq_one_letter_code
_entity_poly.pdbx_strand_id
1 'polypeptide(L)'
;MKMELRISHQDISLENRNILGTIFFPDDREMGFALVDFLTKCYFFNRNFMGIFCDYFLPGFENAAVAHFTKLPIDDDLQQPFINSLTPIWNELLKNEQYAQAQIFWENVLQMVERLAEHFNHRIHKGAIFYYLGISAILNGEIEKGYRLMGEALAEDIETYKKADPDTPAYKFVHFDYEGKDQKFRYYLEDLRGILIDYLGKYKKENPSKLDSNDIQKKFLSIHPNNESVLLLNYSLARIKQRFSVNNSSGNFLAGILDLNLLFDLTQVIDMSLNPRIGTPITDFTELWKKKNSNVNQQKLGDLNSYIKNNGNIYVVISSLLSRNFNDLNWGKLDPIEYDIAIVYVIRNHSAHNIDPHLMLPINSYALLQSIFNVLFFTIDIL
;
A
#
# COMPACT_ATOMS: atom_id res chain seq x y z
N MET A 1 -1.39 5.65 53.29
CA MET A 1 -2.11 6.90 53.03
C MET A 1 -2.75 6.76 51.65
N LYS A 2 -4.04 6.38 51.57
CA LYS A 2 -4.79 6.30 50.31
C LYS A 2 -5.17 7.73 49.92
N MET A 3 -4.66 8.21 48.79
CA MET A 3 -5.01 9.52 48.25
C MET A 3 -6.16 9.30 47.26
N GLU A 4 -7.39 9.56 47.70
CA GLU A 4 -8.56 9.62 46.81
C GLU A 4 -8.55 10.96 46.09
N LEU A 5 -8.22 10.94 44.79
CA LEU A 5 -8.36 12.08 43.89
C LEU A 5 -9.80 12.10 43.36
N ARG A 6 -10.64 12.97 43.93
CA ARG A 6 -11.93 13.35 43.34
C ARG A 6 -11.67 14.41 42.28
N ILE A 7 -11.66 14.00 41.01
CA ILE A 7 -11.73 14.95 39.89
C ILE A 7 -13.21 15.28 39.68
N SER A 8 -13.56 16.57 39.75
CA SER A 8 -14.93 17.02 39.52
C SER A 8 -15.18 17.14 38.01
N HIS A 9 -16.38 16.80 37.53
CA HIS A 9 -16.78 16.95 36.11
C HIS A 9 -16.79 18.41 35.60
N GLN A 10 -16.42 19.39 36.43
CA GLN A 10 -16.34 20.80 36.05
C GLN A 10 -14.97 21.21 35.50
N ASP A 11 -13.92 20.41 35.69
CA ASP A 11 -12.54 20.75 35.31
C ASP A 11 -12.14 20.34 33.88
N ILE A 12 -13.10 19.84 33.10
CA ILE A 12 -12.91 19.41 31.71
C ILE A 12 -13.39 20.53 30.78
N SER A 13 -12.48 21.08 29.97
CA SER A 13 -12.79 22.13 29.00
C SER A 13 -13.92 21.72 28.04
N LEU A 14 -14.67 22.70 27.52
CA LEU A 14 -15.80 22.48 26.60
C LEU A 14 -15.43 21.67 25.34
N GLU A 15 -14.19 21.79 24.88
CA GLU A 15 -13.64 21.05 23.74
C GLU A 15 -13.48 19.54 24.05
N ASN A 16 -13.18 19.21 25.32
CA ASN A 16 -12.93 17.84 25.78
C ASN A 16 -14.22 17.06 26.12
N ARG A 17 -15.33 17.76 26.38
CA ARG A 17 -16.65 17.12 26.47
C ARG A 17 -17.08 16.49 25.14
N ASN A 18 -16.60 17.03 24.02
CA ASN A 18 -16.89 16.47 22.70
C ASN A 18 -16.11 15.16 22.44
N ILE A 19 -14.85 15.06 22.88
CA ILE A 19 -14.05 13.82 22.80
C ILE A 19 -14.65 12.72 23.67
N LEU A 20 -15.04 13.04 24.90
CA LEU A 20 -15.68 12.08 25.82
C LEU A 20 -17.12 11.72 25.42
N GLY A 21 -17.83 12.63 24.76
CA GLY A 21 -19.22 12.43 24.32
C GLY A 21 -19.38 11.57 23.06
N THR A 22 -18.29 11.20 22.38
CA THR A 22 -18.32 10.39 21.14
C THR A 22 -17.87 8.93 21.33
N ILE A 23 -17.50 8.53 22.55
CA ILE A 23 -17.03 7.18 22.82
C ILE A 23 -18.22 6.32 23.27
N PHE A 24 -18.68 5.46 22.37
CA PHE A 24 -19.71 4.48 22.68
C PHE A 24 -19.07 3.31 23.44
N PHE A 25 -19.45 3.13 24.70
CA PHE A 25 -19.06 1.96 25.49
C PHE A 25 -20.19 0.94 25.45
N PRO A 26 -20.00 -0.24 24.85
CA PRO A 26 -20.97 -1.31 24.97
C PRO A 26 -20.94 -1.81 26.42
N ASP A 27 -21.82 -1.27 27.26
CA ASP A 27 -22.16 -1.68 28.63
C ASP A 27 -21.03 -1.86 29.69
N ASP A 28 -19.76 -1.68 29.33
CA ASP A 28 -18.64 -1.83 30.25
C ASP A 28 -18.16 -0.48 30.81
N ARG A 29 -18.76 -0.10 31.94
CA ARG A 29 -18.40 1.13 32.66
C ARG A 29 -16.93 1.15 33.07
N GLU A 30 -16.30 -0.01 33.30
CA GLU A 30 -14.90 -0.09 33.72
C GLU A 30 -13.96 0.36 32.62
N MET A 31 -14.26 -0.02 31.36
CA MET A 31 -13.52 0.42 30.19
C MET A 31 -13.61 1.93 29.98
N GLY A 32 -14.80 2.50 30.16
CA GLY A 32 -15.00 3.95 30.08
C GLY A 32 -14.21 4.71 31.13
N PHE A 33 -14.20 4.24 32.38
CA PHE A 33 -13.39 4.85 33.42
C PHE A 33 -11.89 4.70 33.18
N ALA A 34 -11.43 3.53 32.73
CA ALA A 34 -10.02 3.30 32.41
C ALA A 34 -9.53 4.22 31.28
N LEU A 35 -10.36 4.43 30.25
CA LEU A 35 -10.04 5.32 29.13
C LEU A 35 -10.03 6.79 29.54
N VAL A 36 -11.02 7.24 30.32
CA VAL A 36 -11.07 8.60 30.86
C VAL A 36 -9.86 8.87 31.76
N ASP A 37 -9.54 7.94 32.67
CA ASP A 37 -8.38 8.04 33.56
C ASP A 37 -7.06 8.06 32.77
N PHE A 38 -6.93 7.22 31.75
CA PHE A 38 -5.77 7.22 30.86
C PHE A 38 -5.60 8.54 30.12
N LEU A 39 -6.64 9.03 29.43
CA LEU A 39 -6.59 10.30 28.70
C LEU A 39 -6.28 11.47 29.65
N THR A 40 -6.88 11.46 30.85
CA THR A 40 -6.60 12.44 31.91
C THR A 40 -5.12 12.37 32.33
N LYS A 41 -4.57 11.17 32.55
CA LYS A 41 -3.17 11.02 32.95
C LYS A 41 -2.17 11.43 31.86
N CYS A 42 -2.43 11.09 30.61
CA CYS A 42 -1.61 11.52 29.48
C CYS A 42 -1.62 13.03 29.32
N TYR A 43 -2.79 13.66 29.47
CA TYR A 43 -2.96 15.11 29.33
C TYR A 43 -2.30 15.90 30.47
N PHE A 44 -2.58 15.56 31.73
CA PHE A 44 -2.17 16.37 32.87
C PHE A 44 -0.72 16.18 33.29
N PHE A 45 -0.12 15.00 33.05
CA PHE A 45 1.19 14.71 33.62
C PHE A 45 2.37 14.94 32.67
N ASN A 46 2.14 15.28 31.38
CA ASN A 46 3.19 15.42 30.36
C ASN A 46 4.26 14.31 30.47
N ARG A 47 3.80 13.10 30.78
CA ARG A 47 4.62 11.93 31.08
C ARG A 47 4.78 11.11 29.81
N ASN A 48 5.79 10.23 29.80
CA ASN A 48 6.00 9.24 28.75
C ASN A 48 4.70 8.43 28.52
N PHE A 49 3.96 8.79 27.46
CA PHE A 49 2.66 8.22 27.09
C PHE A 49 2.70 6.69 27.09
N MET A 50 3.78 6.10 26.57
CA MET A 50 3.94 4.65 26.48
C MET A 50 4.11 3.98 27.85
N GLY A 51 4.81 4.64 28.78
CA GLY A 51 4.90 4.16 30.16
C GLY A 51 3.52 4.12 30.82
N ILE A 52 2.73 5.20 30.67
CA ILE A 52 1.36 5.23 31.22
C ILE A 52 0.47 4.18 30.55
N PHE A 53 0.57 4.04 29.24
CA PHE A 53 -0.23 3.08 28.49
C PHE A 53 0.06 1.64 28.94
N CYS A 54 1.33 1.22 28.92
CA CYS A 54 1.72 -0.13 29.29
C CYS A 54 1.48 -0.44 30.77
N ASP A 55 1.78 0.50 31.67
CA ASP A 55 1.73 0.24 33.11
C ASP A 55 0.31 0.34 33.70
N TYR A 56 -0.59 1.11 33.08
CA TYR A 56 -1.90 1.43 33.67
C TYR A 56 -3.10 1.11 32.78
N PHE A 57 -3.06 1.50 31.49
CA PHE A 57 -4.23 1.33 30.64
C PHE A 57 -4.32 -0.09 30.10
N LEU A 58 -3.22 -0.64 29.56
CA LEU A 58 -3.21 -1.94 28.92
C LEU A 58 -3.67 -3.07 29.85
N PRO A 59 -3.23 -3.17 31.13
CA PRO A 59 -3.74 -4.20 32.04
C PRO A 59 -5.23 -4.04 32.36
N GLY A 60 -5.71 -2.80 32.52
CA GLY A 60 -7.14 -2.52 32.74
C GLY A 60 -7.98 -2.91 31.54
N PHE A 61 -7.50 -2.59 30.34
CA PHE A 61 -8.12 -2.99 29.08
C PHE A 61 -8.08 -4.51 28.89
N GLU A 62 -6.98 -5.19 29.21
CA GLU A 62 -6.87 -6.65 29.14
C GLU A 62 -7.91 -7.33 30.05
N ASN A 63 -8.15 -6.81 31.26
CA ASN A 63 -9.21 -7.31 32.14
C ASN A 63 -10.61 -7.11 31.53
N ALA A 64 -10.88 -5.94 30.96
CA ALA A 64 -12.15 -5.68 30.25
C ALA A 64 -12.30 -6.59 29.02
N ALA A 65 -11.22 -6.80 28.27
CA ALA A 65 -11.16 -7.70 27.13
C ALA A 65 -11.44 -9.15 27.58
N VAL A 66 -10.83 -9.63 28.67
CA VAL A 66 -11.16 -10.95 29.25
C VAL A 66 -12.65 -11.03 29.59
N ALA A 67 -13.21 -10.04 30.28
CA ALA A 67 -14.63 -10.03 30.65
C ALA A 67 -15.57 -10.00 29.43
N HIS A 68 -15.18 -9.29 28.37
CA HIS A 68 -15.88 -9.24 27.08
C HIS A 68 -15.77 -10.59 26.36
N PHE A 69 -14.56 -11.11 26.21
CA PHE A 69 -14.24 -12.31 25.45
C PHE A 69 -14.65 -13.64 26.12
N THR A 70 -14.99 -13.62 27.41
CA THR A 70 -15.50 -14.81 28.13
C THR A 70 -17.02 -15.02 27.93
N LYS A 71 -17.77 -14.00 27.52
CA LYS A 71 -19.25 -14.09 27.37
C LYS A 71 -19.62 -14.71 26.02
N LEU A 72 -19.58 -16.04 25.93
CA LEU A 72 -20.01 -16.79 24.75
C LEU A 72 -21.55 -16.78 24.54
N PRO A 73 -22.03 -16.85 23.29
CA PRO A 73 -21.28 -16.76 22.04
C PRO A 73 -20.96 -15.30 21.69
N ILE A 74 -19.73 -15.05 21.26
CA ILE A 74 -19.33 -13.72 20.79
C ILE A 74 -19.54 -13.70 19.30
N ASP A 75 -20.60 -13.01 18.91
CA ASP A 75 -20.81 -12.61 17.53
C ASP A 75 -19.60 -11.76 17.07
N ASP A 76 -19.09 -12.01 15.87
CA ASP A 76 -18.01 -11.21 15.27
C ASP A 76 -18.41 -9.72 15.23
N ASP A 77 -19.71 -9.44 15.13
CA ASP A 77 -20.32 -8.12 15.20
C ASP A 77 -20.07 -7.37 16.54
N LEU A 78 -19.69 -8.07 17.61
CA LEU A 78 -19.37 -7.49 18.92
C LEU A 78 -17.86 -7.32 19.17
N GLN A 79 -17.00 -7.97 18.38
CA GLN A 79 -15.55 -7.85 18.51
C GLN A 79 -15.05 -6.54 17.89
N GLN A 80 -15.60 -6.20 16.72
CA GLN A 80 -15.21 -5.02 15.96
C GLN A 80 -15.49 -3.68 16.67
N PRO A 81 -16.65 -3.47 17.33
CA PRO A 81 -16.90 -2.27 18.15
C PRO A 81 -15.94 -2.15 19.34
N PHE A 82 -15.60 -3.27 19.99
CA PHE A 82 -14.66 -3.29 21.10
C PHE A 82 -13.28 -2.81 20.66
N ILE A 83 -12.74 -3.35 19.57
CA ILE A 83 -11.45 -2.87 19.01
C ILE A 83 -11.55 -1.41 18.54
N ASN A 84 -12.64 -1.03 17.88
CA ASN A 84 -12.81 0.35 17.39
C ASN A 84 -12.92 1.40 18.50
N SER A 85 -13.30 1.00 19.72
CA SER A 85 -13.33 1.92 20.87
C SER A 85 -11.94 2.43 21.29
N LEU A 86 -10.86 1.79 20.81
CA LEU A 86 -9.47 2.24 21.01
C LEU A 86 -9.04 3.35 20.03
N THR A 87 -9.81 3.56 18.95
CA THR A 87 -9.45 4.53 17.90
C THR A 87 -9.33 5.98 18.37
N PRO A 88 -10.03 6.48 19.42
CA PRO A 88 -9.81 7.84 19.93
C PRO A 88 -8.38 8.08 20.41
N ILE A 89 -7.77 7.10 21.11
CA ILE A 89 -6.37 7.19 21.55
C ILE A 89 -5.46 7.29 20.33
N TRP A 90 -5.66 6.38 19.37
CA TRP A 90 -4.89 6.33 18.14
C TRP A 90 -5.00 7.62 17.32
N ASN A 91 -6.20 8.18 17.17
CA ASN A 91 -6.43 9.44 16.46
C ASN A 91 -5.67 10.60 17.11
N GLU A 92 -5.60 10.65 18.44
CA GLU A 92 -4.83 11.67 19.14
C GLU A 92 -3.31 11.51 18.88
N LEU A 93 -2.80 10.28 18.87
CA LEU A 93 -1.41 10.02 18.49
C LEU A 93 -1.11 10.46 17.05
N LEU A 94 -2.01 10.17 16.11
CA LEU A 94 -1.85 10.60 14.73
C LEU A 94 -1.90 12.12 14.57
N LYS A 95 -2.82 12.79 15.26
CA LYS A 95 -2.96 14.26 15.23
C LYS A 95 -1.70 14.97 15.71
N ASN A 96 -0.98 14.36 16.65
CA ASN A 96 0.29 14.86 17.16
C ASN A 96 1.53 14.32 16.41
N GLU A 97 1.33 13.66 15.26
CA GLU A 97 2.39 13.07 14.43
C GLU A 97 3.25 12.03 15.18
N GLN A 98 2.71 11.44 16.25
CA GLN A 98 3.37 10.43 17.08
C GLN A 98 3.21 9.03 16.45
N TYR A 99 3.62 8.87 15.19
CA TYR A 99 3.38 7.67 14.40
C TYR A 99 4.04 6.41 14.98
N ALA A 100 5.27 6.54 15.48
CA ALA A 100 5.95 5.43 16.16
C ALA A 100 5.20 4.97 17.42
N GLN A 101 4.66 5.90 18.22
CA GLN A 101 3.85 5.57 19.39
C GLN A 101 2.51 4.95 18.99
N ALA A 102 1.87 5.44 17.93
CA ALA A 102 0.64 4.86 17.38
C ALA A 102 0.86 3.41 16.92
N GLN A 103 2.01 3.13 16.33
CA GLN A 103 2.39 1.78 15.91
C GLN A 103 2.60 0.86 17.12
N ILE A 104 3.44 1.24 18.08
CA ILE A 104 3.70 0.43 19.28
C ILE A 104 2.39 0.22 20.08
N PHE A 105 1.49 1.21 20.12
CA PHE A 105 0.17 1.08 20.72
C PHE A 105 -0.61 -0.11 20.13
N TRP A 106 -0.72 -0.19 18.80
CA TRP A 106 -1.43 -1.29 18.15
C TRP A 106 -0.68 -2.61 18.21
N GLU A 107 0.66 -2.62 18.26
CA GLU A 107 1.45 -3.84 18.49
C GLU A 107 1.14 -4.45 19.86
N ASN A 108 1.06 -3.63 20.90
CA ASN A 108 0.69 -4.09 22.24
C ASN A 108 -0.75 -4.61 22.29
N VAL A 109 -1.67 -3.96 21.57
CA VAL A 109 -3.06 -4.43 21.45
C VAL A 109 -3.13 -5.77 20.75
N LEU A 110 -2.38 -5.94 19.65
CA LEU A 110 -2.30 -7.21 18.91
C LEU A 110 -1.77 -8.34 19.80
N GLN A 111 -0.63 -8.13 20.48
CA GLN A 111 -0.03 -9.15 21.34
C GLN A 111 -0.96 -9.60 22.45
N MET A 112 -1.72 -8.68 23.05
CA MET A 112 -2.74 -9.02 24.03
C MET A 112 -3.86 -9.86 23.42
N VAL A 113 -4.41 -9.44 22.28
CA VAL A 113 -5.50 -10.18 21.62
C VAL A 113 -5.04 -11.59 21.22
N GLU A 114 -3.79 -11.75 20.79
CA GLU A 114 -3.20 -13.06 20.51
C GLU A 114 -3.13 -13.94 21.76
N ARG A 115 -2.64 -13.41 22.90
CA ARG A 115 -2.64 -14.14 24.18
C ARG A 115 -4.05 -14.55 24.61
N LEU A 116 -5.04 -13.68 24.41
CA LEU A 116 -6.44 -13.98 24.76
C LEU A 116 -7.02 -15.07 23.86
N ALA A 117 -6.78 -14.99 22.55
CA ALA A 117 -7.22 -16.02 21.60
C ALA A 117 -6.64 -17.40 21.95
N GLU A 118 -5.36 -17.45 22.33
CA GLU A 118 -4.72 -18.67 22.83
C GLU A 118 -5.34 -19.16 24.15
N HIS A 119 -5.53 -18.25 25.12
CA HIS A 119 -6.05 -18.58 26.45
C HIS A 119 -7.44 -19.22 26.39
N PHE A 120 -8.34 -18.64 25.59
CA PHE A 120 -9.71 -19.13 25.48
C PHE A 120 -9.90 -20.18 24.39
N ASN A 121 -8.84 -20.54 23.65
CA ASN A 121 -8.86 -21.48 22.54
C ASN A 121 -9.98 -21.18 21.52
N HIS A 122 -10.17 -19.89 21.21
CA HIS A 122 -11.08 -19.45 20.15
C HIS A 122 -10.46 -18.33 19.32
N ARG A 123 -10.94 -18.19 18.09
CA ARG A 123 -10.48 -17.16 17.18
C ARG A 123 -11.07 -15.81 17.57
N ILE A 124 -10.20 -14.81 17.72
CA ILE A 124 -10.58 -13.39 17.87
C ILE A 124 -10.20 -12.67 16.58
N HIS A 125 -11.12 -11.92 15.99
CA HIS A 125 -10.92 -11.18 14.75
C HIS A 125 -9.89 -10.05 14.95
N LYS A 126 -8.84 -10.06 14.13
CA LYS A 126 -7.69 -9.13 14.21
C LYS A 126 -7.64 -8.10 13.08
N GLY A 127 -8.60 -8.11 12.15
CA GLY A 127 -8.52 -7.36 10.89
C GLY A 127 -8.34 -5.86 11.10
N ALA A 128 -9.13 -5.29 12.02
CA ALA A 128 -9.01 -3.88 12.37
C ALA A 128 -7.68 -3.51 13.04
N ILE A 129 -7.13 -4.39 13.87
CA ILE A 129 -5.83 -4.17 14.52
C ILE A 129 -4.74 -4.10 13.47
N PHE A 130 -4.70 -5.07 12.55
CA PHE A 130 -3.76 -5.06 11.43
C PHE A 130 -3.93 -3.83 10.53
N TYR A 131 -5.18 -3.40 10.27
CA TYR A 131 -5.46 -2.20 9.47
C TYR A 131 -4.89 -0.92 10.12
N TYR A 132 -5.20 -0.65 11.40
CA TYR A 132 -4.70 0.55 12.06
C TYR A 132 -3.19 0.50 12.33
N LEU A 133 -2.64 -0.68 12.62
CA LEU A 133 -1.20 -0.90 12.72
C LEU A 133 -0.50 -0.64 11.38
N GLY A 134 -1.11 -1.08 10.28
CA GLY A 134 -0.64 -0.85 8.91
C GLY A 134 -0.59 0.64 8.57
N ILE A 135 -1.65 1.39 8.87
CA ILE A 135 -1.66 2.86 8.70
C ILE A 135 -0.53 3.50 9.49
N SER A 136 -0.38 3.12 10.76
CA SER A 136 0.64 3.68 11.64
C SER A 136 2.05 3.41 11.10
N ALA A 137 2.30 2.19 10.60
CA ALA A 137 3.58 1.84 9.98
C ALA A 137 3.85 2.65 8.69
N ILE A 138 2.86 2.83 7.81
CA ILE A 138 3.02 3.65 6.59
C ILE A 138 3.35 5.10 6.96
N LEU A 139 2.60 5.68 7.91
CA LEU A 139 2.85 7.05 8.38
C LEU A 139 4.21 7.20 9.08
N ASN A 140 4.69 6.14 9.75
CA ASN A 140 6.02 6.08 10.33
C ASN A 140 7.15 5.83 9.30
N GLY A 141 6.82 5.76 8.00
CA GLY A 141 7.78 5.56 6.91
C GLY A 141 8.18 4.10 6.67
N GLU A 142 7.59 3.14 7.39
CA GLU A 142 7.81 1.70 7.21
C GLU A 142 6.83 1.13 6.17
N ILE A 143 7.03 1.52 4.91
CA ILE A 143 6.11 1.21 3.80
C ILE A 143 5.93 -0.31 3.62
N GLU A 144 7.01 -1.10 3.61
CA GLU A 144 6.93 -2.55 3.45
C GLU A 144 6.10 -3.20 4.57
N LYS A 145 6.37 -2.84 5.82
CA LYS A 145 5.65 -3.35 6.99
C LYS A 145 4.17 -2.97 6.89
N GLY A 146 3.89 -1.72 6.53
CA GLY A 146 2.55 -1.19 6.35
C GLY A 146 1.72 -1.97 5.33
N TYR A 147 2.26 -2.20 4.13
CA TYR A 147 1.55 -2.94 3.08
C TYR A 147 1.38 -4.42 3.43
N ARG A 148 2.35 -5.06 4.08
CA ARG A 148 2.19 -6.43 4.61
C ARG A 148 1.02 -6.52 5.59
N LEU A 149 0.95 -5.59 6.55
CA LEU A 149 -0.12 -5.54 7.55
C LEU A 149 -1.50 -5.29 6.91
N MET A 150 -1.58 -4.50 5.85
CA MET A 150 -2.83 -4.31 5.10
C MET A 150 -3.29 -5.60 4.40
N GLY A 151 -2.35 -6.40 3.90
CA GLY A 151 -2.62 -7.73 3.38
C GLY A 151 -3.09 -8.70 4.48
N GLU A 152 -2.45 -8.68 5.65
CA GLU A 152 -2.86 -9.47 6.82
C GLU A 152 -4.26 -9.08 7.31
N ALA A 153 -4.58 -7.79 7.33
CA ALA A 153 -5.91 -7.28 7.64
C ALA A 153 -6.97 -7.84 6.68
N LEU A 154 -6.71 -7.80 5.37
CA LEU A 154 -7.63 -8.35 4.38
C LEU A 154 -7.78 -9.87 4.50
N ALA A 155 -6.69 -10.61 4.71
CA ALA A 155 -6.74 -12.06 4.87
C ALA A 155 -7.62 -12.45 6.07
N GLU A 156 -7.45 -11.72 7.17
CA GLU A 156 -8.23 -11.87 8.40
C GLU A 156 -9.72 -11.52 8.18
N ASP A 157 -10.04 -10.49 7.40
CA ASP A 157 -11.41 -10.13 7.02
C ASP A 157 -12.06 -11.18 6.11
N ILE A 158 -11.36 -11.68 5.08
CA ILE A 158 -11.84 -12.74 4.18
C ILE A 158 -12.17 -14.00 4.99
N GLU A 159 -11.29 -14.37 5.92
CA GLU A 159 -11.52 -15.52 6.78
C GLU A 159 -12.71 -15.32 7.72
N THR A 160 -12.90 -14.12 8.28
CA THR A 160 -14.01 -13.82 9.21
C THR A 160 -15.35 -13.81 8.47
N TYR A 161 -15.46 -13.01 7.41
CA TYR A 161 -16.71 -12.83 6.68
C TYR A 161 -17.02 -13.93 5.66
N LYS A 162 -16.08 -14.88 5.46
CA LYS A 162 -16.18 -15.97 4.46
C LYS A 162 -16.53 -15.45 3.06
N LYS A 163 -16.03 -14.25 2.72
CA LYS A 163 -16.29 -13.54 1.47
C LYS A 163 -14.94 -13.13 0.87
N ALA A 164 -14.76 -13.36 -0.43
CA ALA A 164 -13.51 -13.01 -1.12
C ALA A 164 -13.33 -11.47 -1.26
N ASP A 165 -14.45 -10.75 -1.27
CA ASP A 165 -14.57 -9.31 -1.42
C ASP A 165 -15.32 -8.67 -0.23
N PRO A 166 -14.80 -8.76 1.01
CA PRO A 166 -15.46 -8.16 2.15
C PRO A 166 -15.47 -6.63 1.99
N ASP A 167 -16.59 -5.96 2.28
CA ASP A 167 -16.69 -4.50 2.21
C ASP A 167 -16.01 -3.85 3.43
N THR A 168 -14.70 -3.98 3.50
CA THR A 168 -13.89 -3.52 4.63
C THR A 168 -12.86 -2.47 4.19
N PRO A 169 -12.38 -1.64 5.13
CA PRO A 169 -11.31 -0.68 4.83
C PRO A 169 -10.03 -1.34 4.30
N ALA A 170 -9.69 -2.55 4.76
CA ALA A 170 -8.53 -3.29 4.29
C ALA A 170 -8.71 -3.75 2.83
N TYR A 171 -9.89 -4.25 2.46
CA TYR A 171 -10.21 -4.59 1.08
C TYR A 171 -10.05 -3.37 0.16
N LYS A 172 -10.65 -2.24 0.52
CA LYS A 172 -10.58 -0.99 -0.25
C LYS A 172 -9.13 -0.52 -0.41
N PHE A 173 -8.32 -0.59 0.65
CA PHE A 173 -6.90 -0.25 0.57
C PHE A 173 -6.14 -1.17 -0.39
N VAL A 174 -6.24 -2.49 -0.20
CA VAL A 174 -5.51 -3.48 -1.01
C VAL A 174 -5.89 -3.38 -2.49
N HIS A 175 -7.16 -3.13 -2.79
CA HIS A 175 -7.69 -2.99 -4.16
C HIS A 175 -7.56 -1.58 -4.73
N PHE A 176 -6.85 -0.70 -4.03
CA PHE A 176 -6.64 0.67 -4.43
C PHE A 176 -7.96 1.42 -4.76
N ASP A 177 -9.01 1.11 -4.02
CA ASP A 177 -10.32 1.76 -4.13
C ASP A 177 -10.32 3.10 -3.39
N TYR A 178 -9.94 4.16 -4.10
CA TYR A 178 -9.97 5.53 -3.60
C TYR A 178 -11.38 6.18 -3.67
N GLU A 179 -12.34 5.54 -4.34
CA GLU A 179 -13.74 6.00 -4.41
C GLU A 179 -14.55 5.51 -3.22
N GLY A 180 -14.18 4.35 -2.66
CA GLY A 180 -14.76 3.74 -1.48
C GLY A 180 -14.84 4.71 -0.31
N LYS A 181 -16.07 4.96 0.13
CA LYS A 181 -16.36 5.71 1.35
C LYS A 181 -16.06 4.84 2.57
N ASP A 182 -15.93 5.47 3.73
CA ASP A 182 -15.76 4.78 5.02
C ASP A 182 -14.43 4.03 5.18
N GLN A 183 -13.33 4.66 4.74
CA GLN A 183 -11.97 4.21 5.02
C GLN A 183 -11.18 5.36 5.67
N LYS A 184 -10.49 5.10 6.78
CA LYS A 184 -9.74 6.14 7.50
C LYS A 184 -8.55 6.67 6.69
N PHE A 185 -7.94 5.81 5.89
CA PHE A 185 -6.73 6.12 5.13
C PHE A 185 -7.01 6.48 3.66
N ARG A 186 -8.22 6.97 3.36
CA ARG A 186 -8.65 7.34 2.00
C ARG A 186 -7.74 8.38 1.35
N TYR A 187 -7.41 9.42 2.11
CA TYR A 187 -6.61 10.54 1.64
C TYR A 187 -5.24 10.08 1.10
N TYR A 188 -4.67 9.04 1.72
CA TYR A 188 -3.41 8.47 1.28
C TYR A 188 -3.56 7.79 -0.09
N LEU A 189 -4.65 7.04 -0.31
CA LEU A 189 -4.95 6.48 -1.63
C LEU A 189 -5.22 7.57 -2.67
N GLU A 190 -5.87 8.66 -2.28
CA GLU A 190 -6.09 9.83 -3.16
C GLU A 190 -4.76 10.49 -3.56
N ASP A 191 -3.79 10.60 -2.65
CA ASP A 191 -2.45 11.09 -2.99
C ASP A 191 -1.75 10.17 -4.00
N LEU A 192 -1.81 8.85 -3.78
CA LEU A 192 -1.22 7.87 -4.72
C LEU A 192 -1.93 7.89 -6.08
N ARG A 193 -3.25 8.10 -6.08
CA ARG A 193 -4.02 8.31 -7.32
C ARG A 193 -3.50 9.55 -8.06
N GLY A 194 -3.18 10.63 -7.36
CA GLY A 194 -2.58 11.84 -7.95
C GLY A 194 -1.35 11.51 -8.81
N ILE A 195 -0.44 10.68 -8.29
CA ILE A 195 0.75 10.22 -9.02
C ILE A 195 0.34 9.48 -10.30
N LEU A 196 -0.62 8.56 -10.21
CA LEU A 196 -1.09 7.80 -11.37
C LEU A 196 -1.70 8.72 -12.45
N ILE A 197 -2.48 9.72 -12.03
CA ILE A 197 -3.10 10.70 -12.93
C ILE A 197 -2.06 11.60 -13.61
N ASP A 198 -0.98 11.96 -12.93
CA ASP A 198 0.11 12.73 -13.53
C ASP A 198 0.79 11.96 -14.68
N TYR A 199 1.04 10.66 -14.48
CA TYR A 199 1.57 9.79 -15.53
C TYR A 199 0.56 9.61 -16.67
N LEU A 200 -0.73 9.43 -16.37
CA LEU A 200 -1.80 9.31 -17.37
C LEU A 200 -1.91 10.58 -18.23
N GLY A 201 -1.82 11.75 -17.60
CA GLY A 201 -1.89 13.03 -18.30
C GLY A 201 -0.76 13.20 -19.33
N LYS A 202 0.43 12.66 -19.05
CA LYS A 202 1.56 12.64 -20.01
C LYS A 202 1.33 11.59 -21.10
N TYR A 203 0.88 10.39 -20.76
CA TYR A 203 0.54 9.35 -21.73
C TYR A 203 -0.44 9.85 -22.81
N LYS A 204 -1.51 10.53 -22.40
CA LYS A 204 -2.54 11.08 -23.30
C LYS A 204 -2.06 12.21 -24.20
N LYS A 205 -0.95 12.88 -23.87
CA LYS A 205 -0.34 13.91 -24.74
C LYS A 205 0.44 13.28 -25.88
N GLU A 206 0.99 12.09 -25.67
CA GLU A 206 1.86 11.41 -26.62
C GLU A 206 1.15 10.33 -27.43
N ASN A 207 0.01 9.85 -26.94
CA ASN A 207 -0.76 8.78 -27.55
C ASN A 207 -2.22 9.21 -27.75
N PRO A 208 -2.86 8.88 -28.90
CA PRO A 208 -4.25 9.22 -29.20
C PRO A 208 -5.23 8.33 -28.42
N SER A 209 -5.13 8.34 -27.10
CA SER A 209 -5.92 7.53 -26.17
C SER A 209 -7.14 8.30 -25.65
N LYS A 210 -8.24 7.57 -25.46
CA LYS A 210 -9.44 8.08 -24.76
C LYS A 210 -9.46 7.73 -23.27
N LEU A 211 -8.49 6.95 -22.79
CA LEU A 211 -8.40 6.50 -21.41
C LEU A 211 -8.55 7.66 -20.44
N ASP A 212 -9.37 7.49 -19.43
CA ASP A 212 -9.47 8.40 -18.30
C ASP A 212 -9.25 7.69 -16.95
N SER A 213 -9.33 8.44 -15.86
CA SER A 213 -9.15 7.88 -14.52
C SER A 213 -10.20 6.82 -14.17
N ASN A 214 -11.41 6.97 -14.69
CA ASN A 214 -12.52 6.07 -14.41
C ASN A 214 -12.35 4.78 -15.21
N ASP A 215 -11.77 4.85 -16.40
CA ASP A 215 -11.39 3.66 -17.16
C ASP A 215 -10.34 2.83 -16.42
N ILE A 216 -9.36 3.45 -15.74
CA ILE A 216 -8.41 2.71 -14.91
C ILE A 216 -9.15 1.95 -13.81
N GLN A 217 -10.07 2.61 -13.10
CA GLN A 217 -10.88 1.94 -12.08
C GLN A 217 -11.66 0.76 -12.68
N LYS A 218 -12.44 1.01 -13.73
CA LYS A 218 -13.34 0.02 -14.30
C LYS A 218 -12.62 -1.11 -15.02
N LYS A 219 -11.61 -0.81 -15.84
CA LYS A 219 -10.97 -1.79 -16.72
C LYS A 219 -9.85 -2.58 -16.04
N PHE A 220 -9.21 -1.96 -15.03
CA PHE A 220 -8.04 -2.53 -14.37
C PHE A 220 -8.32 -2.87 -12.91
N LEU A 221 -8.64 -1.88 -12.08
CA LEU A 221 -8.75 -2.08 -10.62
C LEU A 221 -9.96 -2.95 -10.22
N SER A 222 -11.10 -2.83 -10.91
CA SER A 222 -12.34 -3.53 -10.56
C SER A 222 -12.60 -4.83 -11.30
N ILE A 223 -11.89 -5.12 -12.40
CA ILE A 223 -12.10 -6.32 -13.22
C ILE A 223 -11.09 -7.43 -12.90
N HIS A 224 -9.95 -7.11 -12.30
CA HIS A 224 -8.89 -8.10 -12.12
C HIS A 224 -9.17 -9.05 -10.94
N PRO A 225 -9.22 -10.38 -11.16
CA PRO A 225 -9.29 -11.36 -10.09
C PRO A 225 -7.96 -11.54 -9.34
N ASN A 226 -6.90 -10.85 -9.78
CA ASN A 226 -5.59 -10.92 -9.15
C ASN A 226 -5.37 -9.70 -8.25
N ASN A 227 -5.86 -9.78 -7.03
CA ASN A 227 -5.67 -8.76 -5.98
C ASN A 227 -4.18 -8.41 -5.78
N GLU A 228 -3.28 -9.33 -6.13
CA GLU A 228 -1.83 -9.13 -6.00
C GLU A 228 -1.30 -8.09 -6.98
N SER A 229 -1.80 -8.01 -8.23
CA SER A 229 -1.30 -7.03 -9.19
C SER A 229 -1.74 -5.60 -8.84
N VAL A 230 -2.95 -5.46 -8.31
CA VAL A 230 -3.47 -4.18 -7.81
C VAL A 230 -2.73 -3.76 -6.54
N LEU A 231 -2.50 -4.69 -5.61
CA LEU A 231 -1.71 -4.43 -4.41
C LEU A 231 -0.27 -4.05 -4.76
N LEU A 232 0.35 -4.75 -5.70
CA LEU A 232 1.69 -4.45 -6.18
C LEU A 232 1.75 -3.07 -6.82
N LEU A 233 0.78 -2.68 -7.66
CA LEU A 233 0.70 -1.32 -8.19
C LEU A 233 0.59 -0.28 -7.08
N ASN A 234 -0.33 -0.49 -6.14
CA ASN A 234 -0.54 0.42 -5.01
C ASN A 234 0.76 0.59 -4.20
N TYR A 235 1.43 -0.52 -3.89
CA TYR A 235 2.72 -0.55 -3.20
C TYR A 235 3.82 0.15 -4.00
N SER A 236 3.93 -0.08 -5.31
CA SER A 236 4.89 0.62 -6.17
C SER A 236 4.65 2.13 -6.20
N LEU A 237 3.39 2.59 -6.22
CA LEU A 237 3.04 4.01 -6.13
C LEU A 237 3.49 4.62 -4.78
N ALA A 238 3.33 3.88 -3.68
CA ALA A 238 3.83 4.31 -2.37
C ALA A 238 5.36 4.46 -2.35
N ARG A 239 6.08 3.50 -2.92
CA ARG A 239 7.54 3.56 -3.05
C ARG A 239 7.98 4.74 -3.92
N ILE A 240 7.28 5.01 -5.03
CA ILE A 240 7.49 6.22 -5.86
C ILE A 240 7.31 7.47 -5.00
N LYS A 241 6.19 7.60 -4.28
CA LYS A 241 5.92 8.75 -3.40
C LYS A 241 7.05 8.97 -2.40
N GLN A 242 7.46 7.92 -1.69
CA GLN A 242 8.53 7.99 -0.69
C GLN A 242 9.86 8.37 -1.34
N ARG A 243 10.22 7.71 -2.45
CA ARG A 243 11.48 7.92 -3.17
C ARG A 243 11.65 9.35 -3.64
N PHE A 244 10.61 9.97 -4.19
CA PHE A 244 10.67 11.34 -4.71
C PHE A 244 10.35 12.43 -3.68
N SER A 245 9.90 12.07 -2.48
CA SER A 245 9.76 13.02 -1.37
C SER A 245 11.11 13.36 -0.71
N VAL A 246 12.09 12.46 -0.82
CA VAL A 246 13.44 12.69 -0.30
C VAL A 246 14.31 13.26 -1.44
N ASN A 247 14.64 14.55 -1.39
CA ASN A 247 15.48 15.28 -2.36
C ASN A 247 16.93 14.76 -2.50
N ASN A 248 17.24 13.56 -2.02
CA ASN A 248 18.57 13.00 -2.07
C ASN A 248 18.80 12.29 -3.40
N SER A 249 19.22 13.09 -4.36
CA SER A 249 20.07 12.66 -5.47
C SER A 249 21.30 11.97 -4.91
N SER A 250 21.28 10.65 -4.81
CA SER A 250 22.51 9.90 -4.63
C SER A 250 22.55 8.80 -5.67
N GLY A 251 23.42 8.99 -6.67
CA GLY A 251 23.90 7.95 -7.57
C GLY A 251 24.75 6.92 -6.84
N ASN A 252 24.34 6.54 -5.62
CA ASN A 252 24.96 5.46 -4.88
C ASN A 252 24.37 4.12 -5.36
N PHE A 253 25.16 3.07 -5.19
CA PHE A 253 24.83 1.73 -5.70
C PHE A 253 23.46 1.22 -5.22
N LEU A 254 23.18 1.38 -3.93
CA LEU A 254 21.97 0.88 -3.31
C LEU A 254 20.71 1.56 -3.87
N ALA A 255 20.77 2.88 -4.08
CA ALA A 255 19.69 3.64 -4.69
C ALA A 255 19.35 3.12 -6.09
N GLY A 256 20.36 2.79 -6.91
CA GLY A 256 20.17 2.19 -8.22
C GLY A 256 19.48 0.82 -8.16
N ILE A 257 19.85 -0.05 -7.21
CA ILE A 257 19.17 -1.34 -6.99
C ILE A 257 17.72 -1.13 -6.60
N LEU A 258 17.44 -0.21 -5.67
CA LEU A 258 16.08 0.05 -5.21
C LEU A 258 15.18 0.59 -6.34
N ASP A 259 15.73 1.47 -7.18
CA ASP A 259 15.04 1.99 -8.36
C ASP A 259 14.80 0.86 -9.38
N LEU A 260 15.78 -0.01 -9.66
CA LEU A 260 15.61 -1.15 -10.56
C LEU A 260 14.54 -2.14 -10.07
N ASN A 261 14.52 -2.44 -8.76
CA ASN A 261 13.48 -3.28 -8.16
C ASN A 261 12.10 -2.66 -8.33
N LEU A 262 11.97 -1.35 -8.11
CA LEU A 262 10.70 -0.63 -8.32
C LEU A 262 10.24 -0.69 -9.80
N LEU A 263 11.16 -0.46 -10.74
CA LEU A 263 10.85 -0.57 -12.17
C LEU A 263 10.41 -2.00 -12.52
N PHE A 264 11.10 -3.00 -11.98
CA PHE A 264 10.77 -4.42 -12.20
C PHE A 264 9.40 -4.79 -11.61
N ASP A 265 9.08 -4.38 -10.38
CA ASP A 265 7.77 -4.59 -9.76
C ASP A 265 6.65 -4.06 -10.67
N LEU A 266 6.81 -2.86 -11.23
CA LEU A 266 5.83 -2.30 -12.17
C LEU A 266 5.75 -3.09 -13.48
N THR A 267 6.86 -3.66 -13.98
CA THR A 267 6.79 -4.57 -15.14
C THR A 267 6.00 -5.84 -14.82
N GLN A 268 6.07 -6.34 -13.58
CA GLN A 268 5.25 -7.48 -13.14
C GLN A 268 3.77 -7.13 -13.07
N VAL A 269 3.42 -5.91 -12.67
CA VAL A 269 2.03 -5.43 -12.74
C VAL A 269 1.50 -5.56 -14.17
N ILE A 270 2.28 -5.15 -15.17
CA ILE A 270 1.90 -5.28 -16.59
C ILE A 270 1.75 -6.76 -16.98
N ASP A 271 2.73 -7.61 -16.65
CA ASP A 271 2.68 -9.05 -16.94
C ASP A 271 1.42 -9.71 -16.34
N MET A 272 1.12 -9.41 -15.07
CA MET A 272 -0.06 -9.91 -14.35
C MET A 272 -1.38 -9.35 -14.91
N SER A 273 -1.36 -8.14 -15.49
CA SER A 273 -2.54 -7.53 -16.13
C SER A 273 -2.91 -8.24 -17.43
N LEU A 274 -1.91 -8.76 -18.14
CA LEU A 274 -2.09 -9.43 -19.42
C LEU A 274 -2.44 -10.94 -19.24
N ASN A 275 -1.89 -11.61 -18.22
CA ASN A 275 -1.94 -13.08 -18.06
C ASN A 275 -3.36 -13.70 -17.99
N PRO A 276 -4.33 -13.17 -17.20
CA PRO A 276 -5.67 -13.77 -17.05
C PRO A 276 -6.50 -13.79 -18.34
N ARG A 277 -6.10 -13.00 -19.35
CA ARG A 277 -6.88 -12.81 -20.58
C ARG A 277 -6.30 -13.54 -21.79
N ILE A 278 -5.08 -14.04 -21.69
CA ILE A 278 -4.35 -14.68 -22.80
C ILE A 278 -4.16 -16.19 -22.55
N GLY A 279 -4.29 -16.66 -21.29
CA GLY A 279 -4.35 -18.10 -20.97
C GLY A 279 -3.00 -18.83 -20.98
N THR A 280 -1.90 -18.11 -21.20
CA THR A 280 -0.53 -18.62 -21.11
C THR A 280 0.34 -17.65 -20.31
N PRO A 281 1.34 -18.13 -19.54
CA PRO A 281 2.32 -17.27 -18.90
C PRO A 281 2.99 -16.41 -19.97
N ILE A 282 2.80 -15.11 -19.88
CA ILE A 282 3.31 -14.18 -20.89
C ILE A 282 4.79 -14.00 -20.62
N THR A 283 5.57 -14.88 -21.24
CA THR A 283 6.98 -14.66 -21.49
C THR A 283 7.22 -13.68 -22.63
N ASP A 284 6.16 -13.13 -23.24
CA ASP A 284 6.28 -12.47 -24.53
C ASP A 284 5.38 -11.22 -24.61
N PHE A 285 5.99 -10.04 -24.40
CA PHE A 285 5.40 -8.71 -24.70
C PHE A 285 4.90 -8.59 -26.16
N THR A 286 5.08 -9.60 -27.00
CA THR A 286 4.61 -9.69 -28.39
C THR A 286 3.12 -9.44 -28.55
N GLU A 287 2.29 -9.74 -27.55
CA GLU A 287 0.86 -9.40 -27.62
C GLU A 287 0.61 -7.89 -27.64
N LEU A 288 1.37 -7.11 -26.89
CA LEU A 288 1.29 -5.64 -26.95
C LEU A 288 1.71 -5.12 -28.32
N TRP A 289 2.77 -5.68 -28.88
CA TRP A 289 3.23 -5.35 -30.24
C TRP A 289 2.21 -5.72 -31.32
N LYS A 290 1.60 -6.91 -31.24
CA LYS A 290 0.52 -7.33 -32.14
C LYS A 290 -0.67 -6.40 -32.05
N LYS A 291 -1.12 -6.05 -30.84
CA LYS A 291 -2.24 -5.13 -30.61
C LYS A 291 -1.97 -3.72 -31.11
N LYS A 292 -0.70 -3.30 -31.13
CA LYS A 292 -0.27 -2.04 -31.74
C LYS A 292 -0.22 -2.09 -33.28
N ASN A 293 -0.43 -3.25 -33.90
CA ASN A 293 -0.17 -3.53 -35.32
C ASN A 293 1.29 -3.26 -35.72
N SER A 294 2.21 -3.57 -34.81
CA SER A 294 3.63 -3.39 -35.04
C SER A 294 4.20 -4.42 -36.02
N ASN A 295 5.29 -4.04 -36.69
CA ASN A 295 6.11 -4.97 -37.45
C ASN A 295 7.12 -5.74 -36.57
N VAL A 296 7.17 -5.46 -35.25
CA VAL A 296 8.05 -6.12 -34.29
C VAL A 296 7.46 -7.46 -33.88
N ASN A 297 8.19 -8.53 -34.22
CA ASN A 297 7.82 -9.90 -33.91
C ASN A 297 8.79 -10.52 -32.89
N GLN A 298 8.53 -11.76 -32.48
CA GLN A 298 9.36 -12.48 -31.51
C GLN A 298 10.83 -12.59 -31.94
N GLN A 299 11.09 -12.76 -33.25
CA GLN A 299 12.45 -12.80 -33.79
C GLN A 299 13.18 -11.47 -33.53
N LYS A 300 12.55 -10.35 -33.86
CA LYS A 300 13.10 -9.02 -33.60
C LYS A 300 13.41 -8.80 -32.12
N LEU A 301 12.52 -9.22 -31.22
CA LEU A 301 12.78 -9.17 -29.77
C LEU A 301 13.98 -10.06 -29.36
N GLY A 302 14.11 -11.24 -29.98
CA GLY A 302 15.30 -12.08 -29.85
C GLY A 302 16.59 -11.40 -30.34
N ASP A 303 16.50 -10.63 -31.42
CA ASP A 303 17.62 -9.84 -31.94
C ASP A 303 18.03 -8.74 -30.95
N LEU A 304 17.08 -8.09 -30.27
CA LEU A 304 17.38 -7.12 -29.21
C LEU A 304 18.10 -7.77 -28.02
N ASN A 305 17.63 -8.92 -27.54
CA ASN A 305 18.29 -9.64 -26.46
C ASN A 305 19.71 -10.08 -26.87
N SER A 306 19.86 -10.55 -28.10
CA SER A 306 21.16 -10.94 -28.66
C SER A 306 22.10 -9.73 -28.79
N TYR A 307 21.57 -8.58 -29.21
CA TYR A 307 22.32 -7.33 -29.28
C TYR A 307 22.82 -6.89 -27.90
N ILE A 308 21.94 -6.89 -26.88
CA ILE A 308 22.32 -6.57 -25.50
C ILE A 308 23.40 -7.54 -25.01
N LYS A 309 23.20 -8.86 -25.19
CA LYS A 309 24.14 -9.88 -24.72
C LYS A 309 25.52 -9.80 -25.38
N ASN A 310 25.57 -9.54 -26.68
CA ASN A 310 26.80 -9.64 -27.47
C ASN A 310 27.56 -8.31 -27.57
N ASN A 311 26.84 -7.19 -27.61
CA ASN A 311 27.39 -5.90 -28.03
C ASN A 311 27.02 -4.74 -27.11
N GLY A 312 25.95 -4.88 -26.32
CA GLY A 312 25.29 -3.74 -25.68
C GLY A 312 25.54 -3.64 -24.18
N ASN A 313 26.01 -2.47 -23.74
CA ASN A 313 25.68 -2.03 -22.40
C ASN A 313 24.17 -1.67 -22.40
N ILE A 314 23.37 -2.37 -21.59
CA ILE A 314 21.94 -2.12 -21.44
C ILE A 314 21.60 -0.65 -21.17
N TYR A 315 22.46 0.08 -20.47
CA TYR A 315 22.32 1.53 -20.28
C TYR A 315 22.27 2.28 -21.61
N VAL A 316 23.16 1.93 -22.56
CA VAL A 316 23.21 2.56 -23.89
C VAL A 316 21.96 2.23 -24.69
N VAL A 317 21.47 0.99 -24.59
CA VAL A 317 20.23 0.56 -25.25
C VAL A 317 19.03 1.32 -24.69
N ILE A 318 18.88 1.37 -23.36
CA ILE A 318 17.77 2.10 -22.73
C ILE A 318 17.87 3.60 -23.05
N SER A 319 19.07 4.20 -22.99
CA SER A 319 19.25 5.63 -23.29
C SER A 319 18.94 5.99 -24.75
N SER A 320 19.31 5.12 -25.69
CA SER A 320 18.98 5.30 -27.12
C SER A 320 17.50 5.08 -27.41
N LEU A 321 16.84 4.14 -26.73
CA LEU A 321 15.39 3.97 -26.78
C LEU A 321 14.65 5.19 -26.20
N LEU A 322 15.06 5.68 -25.01
CA LEU A 322 14.47 6.86 -24.38
C LEU A 322 14.63 8.12 -25.24
N SER A 323 15.78 8.27 -25.91
CA SER A 323 16.02 9.37 -26.84
C SER A 323 15.40 9.16 -28.23
N ARG A 324 14.70 8.04 -28.45
CA ARG A 324 14.04 7.66 -29.71
C ARG A 324 15.00 7.60 -30.91
N ASN A 325 16.25 7.26 -30.66
CA ASN A 325 17.33 7.21 -31.65
C ASN A 325 17.94 5.81 -31.80
N PHE A 326 17.29 4.79 -31.25
CA PHE A 326 17.73 3.41 -31.40
C PHE A 326 17.55 2.93 -32.85
N ASN A 327 18.67 2.73 -33.55
CA ASN A 327 18.73 2.35 -34.97
C ASN A 327 19.60 1.11 -35.22
N ASP A 328 20.11 0.46 -34.16
CA ASP A 328 21.04 -0.66 -34.26
C ASP A 328 20.39 -1.95 -34.75
N LEU A 329 19.06 -1.98 -34.83
CA LEU A 329 18.28 -3.08 -35.38
C LEU A 329 17.49 -2.62 -36.60
N ASN A 330 17.28 -3.52 -37.57
CA ASN A 330 16.48 -3.28 -38.78
C ASN A 330 14.96 -3.26 -38.48
N TRP A 331 14.55 -2.51 -37.47
CA TRP A 331 13.15 -2.40 -37.06
C TRP A 331 12.41 -1.30 -37.83
N GLY A 332 13.15 -0.38 -38.44
CA GLY A 332 12.62 0.86 -38.96
C GLY A 332 12.35 1.86 -37.83
N LYS A 333 11.67 2.96 -38.16
CA LYS A 333 11.27 3.96 -37.17
C LYS A 333 10.10 3.42 -36.36
N LEU A 334 10.25 3.39 -35.03
CA LEU A 334 9.19 3.01 -34.11
C LEU A 334 8.28 4.20 -33.78
N ASP A 335 7.03 3.91 -33.47
CA ASP A 335 6.11 4.83 -32.82
C ASP A 335 6.52 5.10 -31.36
N PRO A 336 6.07 6.20 -30.74
CA PRO A 336 6.39 6.51 -29.33
C PRO A 336 6.14 5.36 -28.36
N ILE A 337 4.95 4.75 -28.40
CA ILE A 337 4.60 3.63 -27.50
C ILE A 337 5.44 2.37 -27.78
N GLU A 338 5.92 2.18 -29.01
CA GLU A 338 6.77 1.05 -29.37
C GLU A 338 8.16 1.19 -28.72
N TYR A 339 8.71 2.40 -28.63
CA TYR A 339 9.91 2.65 -27.83
C TYR A 339 9.69 2.29 -26.35
N ASP A 340 8.54 2.69 -25.80
CA ASP A 340 8.20 2.40 -24.40
C ASP A 340 8.06 0.89 -24.16
N ILE A 341 7.37 0.15 -25.05
CA ILE A 341 7.25 -1.31 -24.95
C ILE A 341 8.64 -1.97 -25.03
N ALA A 342 9.53 -1.50 -25.91
CA ALA A 342 10.89 -2.01 -25.99
C ALA A 342 11.67 -1.77 -24.67
N ILE A 343 11.53 -0.60 -24.06
CA ILE A 343 12.15 -0.29 -22.75
C ILE A 343 11.65 -1.24 -21.67
N VAL A 344 10.34 -1.42 -21.54
CA VAL A 344 9.76 -2.32 -20.53
C VAL A 344 10.22 -3.76 -20.75
N TYR A 345 10.25 -4.23 -22.00
CA TYR A 345 10.76 -5.56 -22.35
C TYR A 345 12.22 -5.75 -21.92
N VAL A 346 13.08 -4.76 -22.18
CA VAL A 346 14.50 -4.81 -21.80
C VAL A 346 14.68 -4.85 -20.29
N ILE A 347 13.97 -4.00 -19.55
CA ILE A 347 14.00 -3.97 -18.08
C ILE A 347 13.56 -5.32 -17.52
N ARG A 348 12.40 -5.81 -17.96
CA ARG A 348 11.81 -7.06 -17.48
C ARG A 348 12.73 -8.25 -17.71
N ASN A 349 13.28 -8.40 -18.92
CA ASN A 349 14.16 -9.53 -19.23
C ASN A 349 15.52 -9.44 -18.57
N HIS A 350 16.07 -8.23 -18.40
CA HIS A 350 17.34 -8.08 -17.73
C HIS A 350 17.22 -8.40 -16.24
N SER A 351 16.26 -7.78 -15.55
CA SER A 351 16.06 -7.97 -14.10
C SER A 351 15.70 -9.41 -13.74
N ALA A 352 15.11 -10.18 -14.65
CA ALA A 352 14.81 -11.61 -14.44
C ALA A 352 16.05 -12.52 -14.48
N HIS A 353 17.16 -12.07 -15.07
CA HIS A 353 18.31 -12.95 -15.37
C HIS A 353 19.65 -12.46 -14.81
N ASN A 354 19.81 -11.15 -14.56
CA ASN A 354 21.05 -10.57 -14.08
C ASN A 354 20.76 -9.47 -13.05
N ILE A 355 21.37 -9.57 -11.87
CA ILE A 355 21.53 -8.45 -10.95
C ILE A 355 22.92 -7.88 -11.23
N ASP A 356 23.09 -7.23 -12.40
CA ASP A 356 24.37 -6.64 -12.74
C ASP A 356 24.54 -5.32 -11.98
N PRO A 357 25.55 -5.20 -11.09
CA PRO A 357 25.81 -3.98 -10.35
C PRO A 357 26.10 -2.75 -11.23
N HIS A 358 26.48 -2.98 -12.49
CA HIS A 358 26.81 -1.94 -13.46
C HIS A 358 25.57 -1.28 -14.09
N LEU A 359 24.35 -1.76 -13.83
CA LEU A 359 23.11 -1.00 -13.97
C LEU A 359 22.95 0.04 -12.85
N MET A 360 24.03 0.75 -12.52
CA MET A 360 23.87 2.08 -11.96
C MET A 360 23.23 2.88 -13.08
N LEU A 361 21.91 3.04 -13.02
CA LEU A 361 21.21 3.91 -13.93
C LEU A 361 21.29 5.33 -13.33
N PRO A 362 22.25 6.20 -13.74
CA PRO A 362 22.01 7.64 -13.70
C PRO A 362 21.00 8.01 -14.81
N ILE A 363 20.09 7.11 -15.16
CA ILE A 363 19.03 7.36 -16.12
C ILE A 363 17.99 8.19 -15.39
N ASN A 364 17.37 9.09 -16.13
CA ASN A 364 16.22 9.85 -15.70
C ASN A 364 15.11 8.89 -15.23
N SER A 365 15.08 8.54 -13.93
CA SER A 365 14.14 7.58 -13.34
C SER A 365 12.69 7.97 -13.64
N TYR A 366 12.42 9.27 -13.76
CA TYR A 366 11.10 9.76 -14.19
C TYR A 366 10.75 9.35 -15.62
N ALA A 367 11.69 9.39 -16.56
CA ALA A 367 11.45 8.99 -17.95
C ALA A 367 11.23 7.48 -18.06
N LEU A 368 11.99 6.67 -17.31
CA LEU A 368 11.78 5.23 -17.23
C LEU A 368 10.42 4.87 -16.64
N LEU A 369 10.07 5.48 -15.51
CA LEU A 369 8.74 5.33 -14.93
C LEU A 369 7.66 5.75 -15.92
N GLN A 370 7.85 6.87 -16.64
CA GLN A 370 6.91 7.30 -17.67
C GLN A 370 6.73 6.24 -18.76
N SER A 371 7.81 5.66 -19.28
CA SER A 371 7.73 4.58 -20.28
C SER A 371 6.97 3.37 -19.74
N ILE A 372 7.24 2.94 -18.50
CA ILE A 372 6.52 1.82 -17.89
C ILE A 372 5.02 2.14 -17.72
N PHE A 373 4.69 3.32 -17.20
CA PHE A 373 3.29 3.75 -17.08
C PHE A 373 2.61 3.89 -18.44
N ASN A 374 3.30 4.38 -19.49
CA ASN A 374 2.76 4.42 -20.85
C ASN A 374 2.35 3.02 -21.32
N VAL A 375 3.18 2.00 -21.07
CA VAL A 375 2.87 0.61 -21.42
C VAL A 375 1.74 0.05 -20.56
N LEU A 376 1.69 0.37 -19.26
CA LEU A 376 0.58 0.00 -18.39
C LEU A 376 -0.74 0.61 -18.91
N PHE A 377 -0.79 1.91 -19.21
CA PHE A 377 -1.99 2.55 -19.74
C PHE A 377 -2.38 2.04 -21.11
N PHE A 378 -1.40 1.82 -22.00
CA PHE A 378 -1.66 1.19 -23.29
C PHE A 378 -2.24 -0.21 -23.12
N THR A 379 -1.74 -0.99 -22.15
CA THR A 379 -2.31 -2.28 -21.79
C THR A 379 -3.77 -2.11 -21.40
N ILE A 380 -4.08 -1.20 -20.47
CA ILE A 380 -5.47 -0.94 -20.02
C ILE A 380 -6.37 -0.45 -21.18
N ASP A 381 -5.83 0.28 -22.14
CA ASP A 381 -6.58 0.79 -23.28
C ASP A 381 -7.05 -0.31 -24.24
N ILE A 382 -6.19 -1.31 -24.48
CA ILE A 382 -6.47 -2.43 -25.37
C ILE A 382 -7.20 -3.58 -24.68
N LEU A 383 -7.33 -3.52 -23.35
CA LEU A 383 -8.18 -4.36 -22.51
C LEU A 383 -9.66 -3.95 -22.61
#